data_AF-A0A1A7R441-F1
#
_entry.id   AF-A0A1A7R441-F1
#
_cell.length_a   1.000
_cell.length_b   1.000
_cell.length_c   1.000
_cell.angle_alpha   90.00
_cell.angle_beta   90.00
_cell.angle_gamma   90.00
#
_symmetry.space_group_name_H-M   'P 1'
#
loop_
_entity.id
_entity.type
_entity.pdbx_description
1 polymer ?
#
loop_
_entity_poly.entity_id
_entity_poly.type
_entity_poly.pdbx_seq_one_letter_code
_entity_poly.pdbx_strand_id
1 'polypeptide(L)'
;MYSLKTLTFTLVSCLIFVVVNAQEAANDQDDTLSLTEGSIDNQFEYVIQKSNDYQDYKVVKKTWLYTLKSHTIDSLKAIQKNLLDTQAIVNNQATEITSLKSNLSETKSTLTDTNEEKDNMALFGLQMSKSNYNVLMWSIIGALFALLLFFIYKFRNSNSVTKLAKVTLVETEEEFEEHRRTALEREQKVRRQLQDEINKQKTTK
;
A
#
# COMPACT_ATOMS: atom_id res chain seq x y z
N MET A 1 8.43 26.81 -32.72
CA MET A 1 8.23 28.27 -32.76
C MET A 1 7.16 28.77 -31.78
N TYR A 2 6.04 28.06 -31.58
CA TYR A 2 4.99 28.44 -30.61
C TYR A 2 5.44 28.43 -29.14
N SER A 3 6.24 27.45 -28.73
CA SER A 3 6.72 27.33 -27.34
C SER A 3 7.69 28.44 -26.90
N LEU A 4 8.34 29.11 -27.84
CA LEU A 4 9.26 30.21 -27.53
C LEU A 4 8.49 31.52 -27.32
N LYS A 5 7.39 31.72 -28.06
CA LYS A 5 6.49 32.88 -27.92
C LYS A 5 5.71 32.84 -26.60
N THR A 6 5.28 31.66 -26.16
CA THR A 6 4.62 31.50 -24.85
C THR A 6 5.58 31.78 -23.70
N LEU A 7 6.83 31.33 -23.79
CA LEU A 7 7.87 31.60 -22.79
C LEU A 7 8.18 33.10 -22.66
N THR A 8 8.29 33.82 -23.79
CA THR A 8 8.51 35.27 -23.77
C THR A 8 7.33 36.02 -23.17
N PHE A 9 6.10 35.57 -23.42
CA PHE A 9 4.90 36.20 -22.90
C PHE A 9 4.76 36.00 -21.37
N THR A 10 5.10 34.81 -20.87
CA THR A 10 5.13 34.53 -19.42
C THR A 10 6.19 35.36 -18.71
N LEU A 11 7.34 35.61 -19.35
CA LEU A 11 8.43 36.37 -18.74
C LEU A 11 8.11 37.86 -18.64
N VAL A 12 7.45 38.43 -19.66
CA VAL A 12 6.94 39.81 -19.64
C VAL A 12 5.84 39.99 -18.59
N SER A 13 4.94 39.01 -18.44
CA SER A 13 3.90 39.04 -17.41
C SER A 13 4.46 39.04 -15.99
N CYS A 14 5.58 38.34 -15.76
CA CYS A 14 6.24 38.29 -14.46
C CYS A 14 6.93 39.62 -14.11
N LEU A 15 7.53 40.28 -15.10
CA LEU A 15 8.17 41.59 -14.95
C LEU A 15 7.18 42.70 -14.57
N ILE A 16 5.97 42.68 -15.13
CA ILE A 16 4.92 43.66 -14.81
C ILE A 16 4.42 43.48 -13.37
N PHE A 17 4.35 42.24 -12.87
CA PHE A 17 3.92 41.96 -11.50
C PHE A 17 4.91 42.50 -10.45
N VAL A 18 6.22 42.45 -10.72
CA VAL A 18 7.24 42.98 -9.79
C VAL A 18 7.18 44.50 -9.66
N VAL A 19 6.91 45.22 -10.76
CA VAL A 19 6.85 46.69 -10.75
C VAL A 19 5.63 47.22 -9.99
N VAL A 20 4.50 46.50 -10.03
CA VAL A 20 3.27 46.89 -9.30
C VAL A 20 3.42 46.70 -7.79
N ASN A 21 4.15 45.68 -7.34
CA ASN A 21 4.40 45.45 -5.91
C ASN A 21 5.52 46.36 -5.34
N ALA A 22 6.28 47.05 -6.18
CA ALA A 22 7.36 47.95 -5.75
C ALA A 22 6.90 49.38 -5.42
N GLN A 23 5.60 49.70 -5.58
CA GLN A 23 5.03 50.99 -5.21
C GLN A 23 4.35 50.93 -3.84
N GLU A 24 5.13 50.77 -2.77
CA GLU A 24 4.70 51.21 -1.44
C GLU A 24 5.10 52.68 -1.28
N ALA A 25 4.10 53.56 -1.22
CA ALA A 25 4.31 54.96 -0.86
C ALA A 25 4.71 55.04 0.62
N ALA A 26 5.95 55.44 0.89
CA ALA A 26 6.41 55.81 2.22
C ALA A 26 5.59 57.02 2.69
N ASN A 27 4.71 56.80 3.67
CA ASN A 27 3.95 57.85 4.33
C ASN A 27 4.77 58.29 5.54
N ASP A 28 5.64 59.29 5.34
CA ASP A 28 6.34 59.96 6.44
C ASP A 28 5.31 60.74 7.26
N GLN A 29 4.78 60.12 8.32
CA GLN A 29 4.07 60.86 9.36
C GLN A 29 5.11 61.64 10.16
N ASP A 30 5.10 62.96 9.98
CA ASP A 30 5.79 63.92 10.83
C ASP A 30 5.34 63.68 12.28
N ASP A 31 6.21 63.13 13.13
CA ASP A 31 5.94 62.80 14.54
C ASP A 31 5.77 64.11 15.34
N THR A 32 4.61 64.75 15.21
CA THR A 32 4.26 65.89 16.05
C THR A 32 4.07 65.39 17.48
N LEU A 33 5.06 65.65 18.34
CA LEU A 33 5.01 65.33 19.77
C LEU A 33 3.73 65.91 20.39
N SER A 34 2.91 65.03 20.99
CA SER A 34 1.62 65.36 21.58
C SER A 34 1.41 64.59 22.88
N LEU A 35 0.65 65.17 23.82
CA LEU A 35 0.28 64.50 25.09
C LEU A 35 -0.87 63.51 24.92
N THR A 36 -1.68 63.69 23.88
CA THR A 36 -2.94 62.95 23.69
C THR A 36 -2.93 62.08 22.45
N GLU A 37 -1.93 62.25 21.58
CA GLU A 37 -1.83 61.54 20.30
C GLU A 37 -0.48 60.85 20.20
N GLY A 38 -0.42 59.79 19.39
CA GLY A 38 0.80 59.00 19.20
C GLY A 38 1.04 57.94 20.28
N SER A 39 2.22 57.33 20.21
CA SER A 39 2.64 56.26 21.12
C SER A 39 2.77 56.79 22.56
N ILE A 40 2.73 55.87 23.54
CA ILE A 40 3.03 56.22 24.94
C ILE A 40 4.42 56.87 25.04
N ASP A 41 5.40 56.36 24.28
CA ASP A 41 6.76 56.91 24.23
C ASP A 41 6.76 58.38 23.76
N ASN A 42 6.04 58.69 22.68
CA ASN A 42 5.89 60.06 22.17
C ASN A 42 5.24 60.98 23.22
N GLN A 43 4.28 60.47 23.99
CA GLN A 43 3.63 61.23 25.06
C GLN A 43 4.58 61.48 26.25
N PHE A 44 5.44 60.52 26.58
CA PHE A 44 6.50 60.72 27.59
C PHE A 44 7.51 61.77 27.11
N GLU A 45 7.97 61.67 25.87
CA GLU A 45 8.92 62.60 25.28
C GLU A 45 8.33 64.02 25.19
N TYR A 46 7.05 64.15 24.84
CA TYR A 46 6.33 65.42 24.87
C TYR A 46 6.36 66.06 26.26
N VAL A 47 6.07 65.28 27.31
CA VAL A 47 6.07 65.80 28.69
C VAL A 47 7.47 66.24 29.09
N ILE A 48 8.51 65.47 28.76
CA ILE A 48 9.90 65.78 29.08
C ILE A 48 10.37 67.05 28.38
N GLN A 49 10.12 67.19 27.07
CA GLN A 49 10.56 68.35 26.29
C GLN A 49 9.78 69.62 26.58
N LYS A 50 8.46 69.53 26.78
CA LYS A 50 7.59 70.72 26.97
C LYS A 50 7.47 71.19 28.41
N SER A 51 8.01 70.44 29.37
CA SER A 51 8.03 70.85 30.77
C SER A 51 9.20 71.78 31.06
N ASN A 52 8.98 72.74 31.96
CA ASN A 52 9.99 73.75 32.31
C ASN A 52 11.14 73.11 33.10
N ASP A 53 12.34 73.64 32.95
CA ASP A 53 13.50 73.24 33.74
C ASP A 53 13.64 74.09 35.01
N TYR A 54 14.00 73.45 36.11
CA TYR A 54 14.43 74.08 37.35
C TYR A 54 15.64 73.33 37.90
N GLN A 55 16.84 73.92 37.77
CA GLN A 55 18.11 73.25 38.06
C GLN A 55 18.19 71.93 37.29
N ASP A 56 18.44 70.81 37.97
CA ASP A 56 18.52 69.47 37.40
C ASP A 56 17.15 68.73 37.36
N TYR A 57 16.04 69.46 37.53
CA TYR A 57 14.69 68.90 37.61
C TYR A 57 13.74 69.46 36.55
N LYS A 58 12.80 68.63 36.06
CA LYS A 58 11.68 69.05 35.22
C LYS A 58 10.45 69.40 36.07
N VAL A 59 9.91 70.59 35.89
CA VAL A 59 8.66 71.06 36.49
C VAL A 59 7.48 70.70 35.59
N VAL A 60 6.88 69.55 35.88
CA VAL A 60 5.76 69.00 35.10
C VAL A 60 4.41 69.42 35.70
N LYS A 61 3.45 69.80 34.86
CA LYS A 61 2.07 70.04 35.30
C LYS A 61 1.45 68.75 35.84
N LYS A 62 0.82 68.82 37.01
CA LYS A 62 0.12 67.66 37.63
C LYS A 62 -0.90 67.01 36.68
N THR A 63 -1.62 67.82 35.90
CA THR A 63 -2.59 67.33 34.91
C THR A 63 -1.94 66.44 33.86
N TRP A 64 -0.77 66.80 33.35
CA TRP A 64 -0.04 65.99 32.37
C TRP A 64 0.39 64.65 32.94
N LEU A 65 0.88 64.62 34.18
CA LEU A 65 1.21 63.36 34.87
C LEU A 65 -0.02 62.47 35.06
N TYR A 66 -1.18 63.04 35.42
CA TYR A 66 -2.41 62.25 35.55
C TYR A 66 -2.90 61.70 34.20
N THR A 67 -2.83 62.49 33.13
CA THR A 67 -3.14 62.05 31.76
C THR A 67 -2.22 60.92 31.33
N LEU A 68 -0.90 61.11 31.47
CA LEU A 68 0.11 60.12 31.10
C LEU A 68 -0.08 58.80 31.88
N LYS A 69 -0.36 58.89 33.19
CA LYS A 69 -0.71 57.74 34.04
C LYS A 69 -1.97 57.03 33.55
N SER A 70 -2.99 57.77 33.16
CA SER A 70 -4.24 57.18 32.64
C SER A 70 -4.00 56.42 31.35
N HIS A 71 -3.29 57.03 30.38
CA HIS A 71 -3.00 56.41 29.09
C HIS A 71 -2.10 55.18 29.20
N THR A 72 -1.09 55.22 30.08
CA THR A 72 -0.22 54.04 30.35
C THR A 72 -1.00 52.90 30.98
N ILE A 73 -1.86 53.17 31.97
CA ILE A 73 -2.70 52.14 32.58
C ILE A 73 -3.69 51.56 31.56
N ASP A 74 -4.27 52.39 30.70
CA ASP A 74 -5.20 51.93 29.66
C ASP A 74 -4.51 51.03 28.63
N SER A 75 -3.32 51.44 28.16
CA SER A 75 -2.48 50.63 27.27
C SER A 75 -2.09 49.29 27.91
N LEU A 76 -1.73 49.29 29.19
CA LEU A 76 -1.40 48.06 29.92
C LEU A 76 -2.63 47.14 30.04
N LYS A 77 -3.82 47.68 30.30
CA LYS A 77 -5.07 46.91 30.32
C LYS A 77 -5.40 46.32 28.95
N ALA A 78 -5.20 47.08 27.87
CA ALA A 78 -5.39 46.59 26.51
C ALA A 78 -4.43 45.42 26.20
N ILE A 79 -3.16 45.54 26.56
CA ILE A 79 -2.16 44.46 26.42
C ILE A 79 -2.58 43.23 27.24
N GLN A 80 -2.98 43.41 28.50
CA GLN A 80 -3.42 42.31 29.35
C GLN A 80 -4.65 41.60 28.78
N LYS A 81 -5.62 42.36 28.25
CA LYS A 81 -6.79 41.80 27.57
C LYS A 81 -6.38 40.99 26.34
N ASN A 82 -5.53 41.53 25.47
CA ASN A 82 -5.04 40.83 24.29
C ASN A 82 -4.28 39.54 24.65
N LEU A 83 -3.52 39.55 25.75
CA LEU A 83 -2.82 38.38 26.25
C LEU A 83 -3.81 37.31 26.70
N LEU A 84 -4.83 37.69 27.48
CA LEU A 84 -5.89 36.76 27.91
C LEU A 84 -6.66 36.17 26.72
N ASP A 85 -7.02 37.01 25.74
CA ASP A 85 -7.71 36.58 24.53
C ASP A 85 -6.83 35.64 23.69
N THR A 86 -5.54 35.94 23.56
CA THR A 86 -4.56 35.06 22.88
C THR A 86 -4.38 33.74 23.62
N GLN A 87 -4.29 33.76 24.95
CA GLN A 87 -4.18 32.54 25.77
C GLN A 87 -5.43 31.66 25.60
N ALA A 88 -6.62 32.26 25.51
CA ALA A 88 -7.85 31.53 25.25
C ALA A 88 -7.83 30.87 23.85
N ILE A 89 -7.34 31.57 22.82
CA ILE A 89 -7.16 31.00 21.47
C ILE A 89 -6.16 29.85 21.50
N VAL A 90 -5.00 30.01 22.16
CA VAL A 90 -3.98 28.96 22.27
C VAL A 90 -4.54 27.72 22.98
N ASN A 91 -5.30 27.90 24.06
CA ASN A 91 -5.94 26.80 24.76
C ASN A 91 -6.95 26.07 23.86
N ASN A 92 -7.76 26.80 23.08
CA ASN A 92 -8.70 26.21 22.11
C ASN A 92 -7.98 25.47 20.98
N GLN A 93 -6.88 26.02 20.48
CA GLN A 93 -6.05 25.34 19.47
C GLN A 93 -5.41 24.07 20.05
N ALA A 94 -4.96 24.09 21.30
CA ALA A 94 -4.39 22.92 21.96
C ALA A 94 -5.43 21.79 22.13
N THR A 95 -6.68 22.12 22.46
CA THR A 95 -7.76 21.12 22.55
C THR A 95 -8.12 20.55 21.17
N GLU A 96 -8.16 21.38 20.13
CA GLU A 96 -8.39 20.95 18.74
C GLU A 96 -7.23 20.07 18.22
N ILE A 97 -5.98 20.43 18.51
CA ILE A 97 -4.82 19.59 18.15
C ILE A 97 -4.90 18.23 18.85
N THR A 98 -5.33 18.20 20.10
CA THR A 98 -5.48 16.96 20.87
C THR A 98 -6.58 16.08 20.28
N SER A 99 -7.73 16.67 19.90
CA SER A 99 -8.82 15.93 19.24
C SER A 99 -8.42 15.43 17.86
N LEU A 100 -7.75 16.26 17.05
CA LEU A 100 -7.22 15.88 15.74
C LEU A 100 -6.20 14.74 15.85
N LYS A 101 -5.29 14.78 16.83
CA LYS A 101 -4.36 13.68 17.08
C LYS A 101 -5.09 12.39 17.47
N SER A 102 -6.11 12.49 18.32
CA SER A 102 -6.93 11.34 18.73
C SER A 102 -7.63 10.72 17.51
N ASN A 103 -8.33 11.53 16.71
CA ASN A 103 -9.02 11.08 15.51
C ASN A 103 -8.06 10.47 14.48
N LEU A 104 -6.87 11.05 14.32
CA LEU A 104 -5.83 10.52 13.43
C LEU A 104 -5.32 9.15 13.92
N SER A 105 -5.10 9.01 15.23
CA SER A 105 -4.72 7.73 15.84
C SER A 105 -5.79 6.66 15.64
N GLU A 106 -7.06 7.02 15.88
CA GLU A 106 -8.21 6.14 15.67
C GLU A 106 -8.32 5.73 14.20
N THR A 107 -8.27 6.70 13.28
CA THR A 107 -8.32 6.44 11.83
C THR A 107 -7.18 5.53 11.37
N LYS A 108 -5.96 5.72 11.90
CA LYS A 108 -4.83 4.83 11.61
C LYS A 108 -5.07 3.41 12.14
N SER A 109 -5.62 3.28 13.34
CA SER A 109 -6.00 1.96 13.89
C SER A 109 -7.01 1.30 12.97
N THR A 110 -8.13 1.98 12.68
CA THR A 110 -9.18 1.46 11.80
C THR A 110 -8.66 1.11 10.42
N LEU A 111 -7.77 1.92 9.84
CA LEU A 111 -7.14 1.61 8.55
C LEU A 111 -6.27 0.36 8.63
N THR A 112 -5.54 0.17 9.73
CA THR A 112 -4.71 -1.02 9.96
C THR A 112 -5.61 -2.25 10.11
N ASP A 113 -6.62 -2.17 10.97
CA ASP A 113 -7.60 -3.24 11.20
C ASP A 113 -8.35 -3.61 9.91
N THR A 114 -8.79 -2.61 9.13
CA THR A 114 -9.49 -2.83 7.85
C THR A 114 -8.57 -3.45 6.81
N ASN A 115 -7.29 -3.04 6.75
CA ASN A 115 -6.33 -3.66 5.85
C ASN A 115 -6.05 -5.12 6.26
N GLU A 116 -5.91 -5.39 7.55
CA GLU A 116 -5.75 -6.75 8.07
C GLU A 116 -6.98 -7.61 7.75
N GLU A 117 -8.19 -7.11 7.95
CA GLU A 117 -9.43 -7.82 7.61
C GLU A 117 -9.55 -8.07 6.10
N LYS A 118 -9.24 -7.06 5.28
CA LYS A 118 -9.33 -7.15 3.81
C LYS A 118 -8.27 -8.07 3.21
N ASP A 119 -7.07 -8.08 3.78
CA ASP A 119 -5.98 -8.95 3.34
C ASP A 119 -6.09 -10.36 3.92
N ASN A 120 -7.03 -10.61 4.83
CA ASN A 120 -7.31 -11.95 5.35
C ASN A 120 -8.40 -12.65 4.53
N MET A 121 -8.10 -13.88 4.10
CA MET A 121 -9.06 -14.82 3.53
C MET A 121 -9.08 -16.08 4.40
N ALA A 122 -10.27 -16.64 4.63
CA ALA A 122 -10.42 -17.88 5.38
C ALA A 122 -10.29 -19.10 4.45
N LEU A 123 -9.43 -20.06 4.80
CA LEU A 123 -9.34 -21.38 4.15
C LEU A 123 -9.39 -22.45 5.24
N PHE A 124 -10.34 -23.37 5.15
CA PHE A 124 -10.60 -24.41 6.18
C PHE A 124 -10.80 -23.86 7.61
N GLY A 125 -11.33 -22.64 7.74
CA GLY A 125 -11.54 -21.98 9.03
C GLY A 125 -10.30 -21.28 9.61
N LEU A 126 -9.14 -21.36 8.95
CA LEU A 126 -7.94 -20.60 9.31
C LEU A 126 -7.88 -19.31 8.48
N GLN A 127 -7.72 -18.16 9.14
CA GLN A 127 -7.43 -16.88 8.49
C GLN A 127 -5.99 -16.88 7.98
N MET A 128 -5.82 -16.50 6.72
CA MET A 128 -4.52 -16.41 6.08
C MET A 128 -4.48 -15.23 5.13
N SER A 129 -3.29 -14.64 4.95
CA SER A 129 -3.13 -13.52 4.03
C SER A 129 -3.49 -13.93 2.60
N LYS A 130 -4.00 -12.97 1.81
CA LYS A 130 -4.40 -13.17 0.40
C LYS A 130 -3.26 -13.72 -0.46
N SER A 131 -2.02 -13.32 -0.16
CA SER A 131 -0.82 -13.86 -0.82
C SER A 131 -0.65 -15.35 -0.51
N ASN A 132 -0.71 -15.72 0.77
CA ASN A 132 -0.57 -17.12 1.20
C ASN A 132 -1.68 -17.99 0.63
N TYR A 133 -2.93 -17.48 0.61
CA TYR A 133 -4.06 -18.14 -0.02
C TYR A 133 -3.76 -18.44 -1.50
N ASN A 134 -3.34 -17.43 -2.26
CA ASN A 134 -3.05 -17.59 -3.69
C ASN A 134 -1.90 -18.58 -3.94
N VAL A 135 -0.82 -18.51 -3.17
CA VAL A 135 0.32 -19.45 -3.28
C VAL A 135 -0.13 -20.87 -2.98
N LEU A 136 -0.89 -21.07 -1.90
CA LEU A 136 -1.39 -22.38 -1.51
C LEU A 136 -2.37 -22.95 -2.54
N MET A 137 -3.29 -22.14 -3.06
CA MET A 137 -4.23 -22.55 -4.12
C MET A 137 -3.51 -22.98 -5.39
N TRP A 138 -2.55 -22.19 -5.88
CA TRP A 138 -1.77 -22.56 -7.06
C TRP A 138 -0.86 -23.76 -6.81
N SER A 139 -0.35 -23.93 -5.59
CA SER A 139 0.39 -25.13 -5.19
C SER A 139 -0.47 -26.39 -5.27
N ILE A 140 -1.70 -26.35 -4.74
CA ILE A 140 -2.66 -27.47 -4.82
C ILE A 140 -2.99 -27.78 -6.28
N ILE A 141 -3.29 -26.76 -7.09
CA ILE A 141 -3.57 -26.92 -8.52
C ILE A 141 -2.37 -27.55 -9.23
N GLY A 142 -1.15 -27.06 -8.99
CA GLY A 142 0.08 -27.58 -9.57
C GLY A 142 0.36 -29.02 -9.15
N ALA A 143 0.16 -29.36 -7.88
CA ALA A 143 0.34 -30.72 -7.37
C ALA A 143 -0.65 -31.70 -7.98
N LEU A 144 -1.94 -31.34 -8.05
CA LEU A 144 -2.96 -32.14 -8.72
C LEU A 144 -2.67 -32.33 -10.21
N PHE A 145 -2.23 -31.27 -10.88
CA PHE A 145 -1.85 -31.33 -12.29
C PHE A 145 -0.65 -32.25 -12.52
N ALA A 146 0.39 -32.17 -11.68
CA ALA A 146 1.54 -33.06 -11.73
C ALA A 146 1.15 -34.52 -11.48
N LEU A 147 0.28 -34.78 -10.50
CA LEU A 147 -0.23 -36.12 -10.19
C LEU A 147 -1.04 -36.67 -11.38
N LEU A 148 -1.87 -35.85 -12.01
CA LEU A 148 -2.62 -36.22 -13.20
C LEU A 148 -1.69 -36.61 -14.36
N LEU A 149 -0.65 -35.81 -14.64
CA LEU A 149 0.34 -36.14 -15.66
C LEU A 149 1.08 -37.45 -15.34
N PHE A 150 1.48 -37.63 -14.07
CA PHE A 150 2.10 -38.86 -13.59
C PHE A 150 1.18 -40.07 -13.79
N PHE A 151 -0.12 -39.93 -13.50
CA PHE A 151 -1.12 -40.97 -13.67
C PHE A 151 -1.31 -41.34 -15.14
N ILE A 152 -1.42 -40.35 -16.03
CA ILE A 152 -1.50 -40.57 -17.48
C ILE A 152 -0.26 -41.32 -17.99
N TYR A 153 0.93 -40.90 -17.57
CA TYR A 153 2.18 -41.54 -17.95
C TYR A 153 2.21 -43.02 -17.51
N LYS A 154 1.90 -43.29 -16.24
CA LYS A 154 1.84 -44.66 -15.70
C LYS A 154 0.76 -45.51 -16.38
N PHE A 155 -0.42 -44.94 -16.63
CA PHE A 155 -1.53 -45.62 -17.29
C PHE A 155 -1.17 -46.01 -18.73
N ARG A 156 -0.56 -45.11 -19.52
CA ARG A 156 -0.12 -45.42 -20.89
C ARG A 156 0.91 -46.55 -20.92
N ASN A 157 1.89 -46.51 -20.02
CA ASN A 157 2.91 -47.56 -19.94
C ASN A 157 2.28 -48.92 -19.58
N SER A 158 1.41 -48.94 -18.57
CA SER A 158 0.71 -50.16 -18.14
C SER A 158 -0.16 -50.73 -19.26
N ASN A 159 -0.95 -49.88 -19.93
CA ASN A 159 -1.83 -50.30 -21.01
C ASN A 159 -1.07 -50.89 -22.21
N SER A 160 0.11 -50.36 -22.54
CA SER A 160 0.97 -50.91 -23.59
C SER A 160 1.45 -52.33 -23.24
N VAL A 161 1.91 -52.53 -21.99
CA VAL A 161 2.36 -53.85 -21.51
C VAL A 161 1.20 -54.84 -21.49
N THR A 162 0.00 -54.44 -21.03
CA THR A 162 -1.19 -55.30 -21.04
C THR A 162 -1.59 -55.69 -22.46
N LYS A 163 -1.48 -54.77 -23.43
CA LYS A 163 -1.79 -55.07 -24.82
C LYS A 163 -0.80 -56.09 -25.41
N LEU A 164 0.50 -55.92 -25.13
CA LEU A 164 1.53 -56.86 -25.58
C LEU A 164 1.31 -58.24 -24.94
N ALA A 165 1.10 -58.31 -23.62
CA ALA A 165 0.85 -59.56 -22.92
C ALA A 165 -0.37 -60.31 -23.46
N LYS A 166 -1.45 -59.60 -23.82
CA LYS A 166 -2.62 -60.21 -24.48
C LYS A 166 -2.29 -60.79 -25.86
N VAL A 167 -1.48 -60.10 -26.66
CA VAL A 167 -1.05 -60.59 -27.98
C VAL A 167 -0.17 -61.83 -27.82
N THR A 168 0.84 -61.78 -26.95
CA THR A 168 1.72 -62.91 -26.68
C THR A 168 0.93 -64.12 -26.14
N LEU A 169 -0.08 -63.90 -25.30
CA LEU A 169 -0.93 -64.98 -24.82
C LEU A 169 -1.67 -65.68 -25.97
N VAL A 170 -2.27 -64.91 -26.89
CA VAL A 170 -2.94 -65.47 -28.08
C VAL A 170 -1.95 -66.25 -28.97
N GLU A 171 -0.77 -65.69 -29.22
CA GLU A 171 0.28 -66.38 -30.00
C GLU A 171 0.69 -67.70 -29.33
N THR A 172 0.91 -67.71 -28.00
CA THR A 172 1.29 -68.94 -27.29
C THR A 172 0.17 -69.98 -27.23
N GLU A 173 -1.10 -69.55 -27.17
CA GLU A 173 -2.25 -70.47 -27.24
C GLU A 173 -2.37 -71.10 -28.63
N GLU A 174 -2.16 -70.33 -29.69
CA GLU A 174 -2.16 -70.82 -31.06
C GLU A 174 -1.01 -71.81 -31.31
N GLU A 175 0.21 -71.47 -30.88
CA GLU A 175 1.37 -72.37 -30.95
C GLU A 175 1.12 -73.65 -30.14
N PHE A 176 0.53 -73.55 -28.95
CA PHE A 176 0.23 -74.70 -28.10
C PHE A 176 -0.81 -75.64 -28.75
N GLU A 177 -1.89 -75.10 -29.33
CA GLU A 177 -2.88 -75.89 -30.06
C GLU A 177 -2.30 -76.53 -31.33
N GLU A 178 -1.42 -75.82 -32.06
CA GLU A 178 -0.71 -76.40 -33.20
C GLU A 178 0.25 -77.52 -32.77
N HIS A 179 1.01 -77.34 -31.69
CA HIS A 179 1.84 -78.37 -31.10
C HIS A 179 1.02 -79.58 -30.66
N ARG A 180 -0.14 -79.36 -30.04
CA ARG A 180 -1.06 -80.41 -29.64
C ARG A 180 -1.60 -81.18 -30.85
N ARG A 181 -2.01 -80.47 -31.90
CA ARG A 181 -2.49 -81.08 -33.15
C ARG A 181 -1.40 -81.95 -33.80
N THR A 182 -0.19 -81.42 -33.93
CA THR A 182 0.93 -82.15 -34.54
C THR A 182 1.38 -83.35 -33.70
N ALA A 183 1.37 -83.24 -32.37
CA ALA A 183 1.63 -84.37 -31.47
C ALA A 183 0.58 -85.48 -31.63
N LEU A 184 -0.71 -85.13 -31.68
CA LEU A 184 -1.79 -86.09 -31.93
C LEU A 184 -1.67 -86.76 -33.30
N GLU A 185 -1.36 -86.00 -34.36
CA GLU A 185 -1.12 -86.58 -35.69
C GLU A 185 0.07 -87.55 -35.71
N ARG A 186 1.16 -87.22 -34.99
CA ARG A 186 2.32 -88.11 -34.84
C ARG A 186 1.93 -89.38 -34.11
N GLU A 187 1.23 -89.29 -32.99
CA GLU A 187 0.75 -90.47 -32.26
C GLU A 187 -0.18 -91.32 -33.11
N GLN A 188 -1.12 -90.71 -33.83
CA GLN A 188 -2.02 -91.44 -34.73
C GLN A 188 -1.25 -92.15 -35.86
N LYS A 189 -0.25 -91.49 -36.47
CA LYS A 189 0.61 -92.11 -37.48
C LYS A 189 1.42 -93.28 -36.91
N VAL A 190 2.04 -93.10 -35.74
CA VAL A 190 2.80 -94.17 -35.06
C VAL A 190 1.90 -95.35 -34.71
N ARG A 191 0.68 -95.11 -34.20
CA ARG A 191 -0.28 -96.18 -33.91
C ARG A 191 -0.72 -96.92 -35.17
N ARG A 192 -0.96 -96.21 -36.28
CA ARG A 192 -1.27 -96.82 -37.59
C ARG A 192 -0.12 -97.70 -38.07
N GLN A 193 1.12 -97.19 -38.05
CA GLN A 193 2.31 -97.96 -38.42
C GLN A 193 2.50 -99.20 -37.54
N LEU A 194 2.30 -99.07 -36.22
CA LEU A 194 2.38 -100.20 -35.30
C LEU A 194 1.32 -101.28 -35.63
N GLN A 195 0.09 -100.85 -35.94
CA GLN A 195 -0.98 -101.76 -36.32
C GLN A 195 -0.68 -102.48 -37.64
N ASP A 196 -0.13 -101.77 -38.62
CA ASP A 196 0.29 -102.32 -39.91
C ASP A 196 1.43 -103.35 -39.72
N GLU A 197 2.42 -103.07 -38.87
CA GLU A 197 3.48 -104.03 -38.51
C GLU A 197 2.94 -105.28 -37.79
N ILE A 198 1.98 -105.13 -36.86
CA ILE A 198 1.33 -106.27 -36.20
C ILE A 198 0.54 -107.12 -37.22
N ASN A 199 -0.20 -106.49 -38.12
CA ASN A 199 -0.99 -107.20 -39.14
C ASN A 199 -0.08 -107.96 -40.13
N LYS A 200 1.07 -107.38 -40.47
CA LYS A 200 2.08 -108.01 -41.32
C LYS A 200 2.77 -109.21 -40.65
N GLN A 201 3.00 -109.14 -39.33
CA GLN A 201 3.53 -110.29 -38.57
C GLN A 201 2.52 -111.44 -38.42
N LYS A 202 1.22 -111.14 -38.30
CA LYS A 202 0.15 -112.17 -38.21
C LYS A 202 -0.09 -112.94 -39.51
N THR A 203 0.22 -112.34 -40.67
CA THR A 203 0.08 -112.99 -41.99
C THR A 203 1.30 -113.83 -42.39
N THR A 204 2.40 -113.75 -41.63
CA THR A 204 3.65 -114.48 -41.88
C THR A 204 3.78 -115.74 -40.99
N LYS A 205 2.70 -116.20 -40.37
CA LYS A 205 2.62 -117.42 -39.56
C LYS A 205 1.54 -118.34 -40.11
#